data_AF-A0A452HB47-F1
#
_entry.id   AF-A0A452HB47-F1
#
_cell.length_a   1.000
_cell.length_b   1.000
_cell.length_c   1.000
_cell.angle_alpha   90.00
_cell.angle_beta   90.00
_cell.angle_gamma   90.00
#
_symmetry.space_group_name_H-M   'P 1'
#
loop_
_entity.id
_entity.type
_entity.pdbx_description
1 polymer ?
#
loop_
_entity_poly.entity_id
_entity_poly.type
_entity_poly.pdbx_seq_one_letter_code
_entity_poly.pdbx_strand_id
1 'polypeptide(L)'
;MGSLLLLLLALLLGIIISQLQSSRPAGPSSVTASTQHHDATITAPASTAEPMATVPPPATTPEPSCGGSLQGPEGSLSSPRYPAPYPPNTLCIWRIQVEDGLAIQLKIESLSLEGTRWCLFDRVELYEELGAASGSPWGGTSRFCGDVAPPTINTNSNRLRVIFVSDNSVGALGFTAHYRAILPSDKSCAWDEFFCDQGLCIHLGLVCDGFHDCTDKSDEANCSSRHKECGGSLTNLEGQFSTPSHPQPYPHQQLCLWQIAVPVGHVIDLQFHNFSLEWQEDCTFDFVEVHDSAGTDASSLLGRFCGSQLPPILTSSRHVMTVLFMADEGVAEDGFFATYRARNATEKTCSPSEFSCSNGECQARELVCDGWHDCLDGSDEFNCTNVSPPSFGE
;
A
#
# COMPACT_ATOMS: atom_id res chain seq x y z
N MET A 1 -14.33 4.79 -41.13
CA MET A 1 -14.68 3.53 -40.45
C MET A 1 -13.88 2.31 -40.92
N GLY A 2 -13.15 2.34 -42.05
CA GLY A 2 -12.39 1.16 -42.53
C GLY A 2 -10.99 0.96 -41.93
N SER A 3 -10.28 2.03 -41.56
CA SER A 3 -8.86 1.91 -41.16
C SER A 3 -8.65 1.41 -39.73
N LEU A 4 -9.62 1.60 -38.84
CA LEU A 4 -9.53 1.17 -37.43
C LEU A 4 -9.84 -0.33 -37.28
N LEU A 5 -10.73 -0.87 -38.14
CA LEU A 5 -11.11 -2.28 -38.14
C LEU A 5 -9.97 -3.18 -38.69
N LEU A 6 -9.19 -2.68 -39.65
CA LEU A 6 -7.99 -3.35 -40.18
C LEU A 6 -6.84 -3.40 -39.17
N LEU A 7 -6.70 -2.39 -38.30
CA LEU A 7 -5.68 -2.38 -37.24
C LEU A 7 -6.01 -3.38 -36.12
N LEU A 8 -7.30 -3.49 -35.75
CA LEU A 8 -7.78 -4.45 -34.75
C LEU A 8 -7.65 -5.91 -35.22
N LEU A 9 -7.88 -6.18 -36.51
CA LEU A 9 -7.68 -7.52 -37.10
C LEU A 9 -6.20 -7.91 -37.21
N ALA A 10 -5.28 -6.96 -37.42
CA ALA A 10 -3.84 -7.23 -37.46
C ALA A 10 -3.26 -7.54 -36.06
N LEU A 11 -3.76 -6.87 -35.01
CA LEU A 11 -3.38 -7.14 -33.62
C LEU A 11 -3.87 -8.51 -33.13
N LEU A 12 -5.08 -8.93 -33.52
CA LEU A 12 -5.63 -10.25 -33.17
C LEU A 12 -4.89 -11.41 -33.86
N LEU A 13 -4.39 -11.22 -35.08
CA LEU A 13 -3.61 -12.25 -35.81
C LEU A 13 -2.15 -12.35 -35.32
N GLY A 14 -1.56 -11.26 -34.82
CA GLY A 14 -0.20 -11.25 -34.26
C GLY A 14 -0.06 -12.03 -32.94
N ILE A 15 -1.12 -12.10 -32.14
CA ILE A 15 -1.13 -12.79 -30.84
C ILE A 15 -1.19 -14.33 -31.02
N ILE A 16 -1.81 -14.81 -32.10
CA ILE A 16 -1.98 -16.25 -32.36
C ILE A 16 -0.65 -16.92 -32.79
N ILE A 17 0.28 -16.17 -33.40
CA ILE A 17 1.57 -16.72 -33.87
C ILE A 17 2.59 -16.87 -32.72
N SER A 18 2.49 -16.08 -31.66
CA SER A 18 3.42 -16.13 -30.51
C SER A 18 3.19 -17.33 -29.58
N GLN A 19 2.07 -18.04 -29.68
CA GLN A 19 1.72 -19.17 -28.79
C GLN A 19 2.09 -20.56 -29.36
N LEU A 20 2.68 -20.63 -30.56
CA LEU A 20 2.99 -21.89 -31.25
C LEU A 20 4.49 -22.25 -31.34
N GLN A 21 5.38 -21.53 -30.64
CA GLN A 21 6.84 -21.79 -30.71
C GLN A 21 7.53 -22.25 -29.41
N SER A 22 6.83 -22.46 -28.30
CA SER A 22 7.46 -22.94 -27.06
C SER A 22 7.06 -24.37 -26.67
N SER A 23 7.30 -25.33 -27.56
CA SER A 23 7.34 -26.74 -27.18
C SER A 23 8.46 -27.46 -27.95
N ARG A 24 9.64 -27.57 -27.32
CA ARG A 24 10.70 -28.50 -27.71
C ARG A 24 11.12 -29.32 -26.49
N PRO A 25 11.09 -30.66 -26.54
CA PRO A 25 11.59 -31.50 -25.47
C PRO A 25 13.11 -31.65 -25.55
N ALA A 26 13.78 -31.56 -24.39
CA ALA A 26 15.20 -31.88 -24.23
C ALA A 26 15.41 -33.40 -24.22
N GLY A 27 16.32 -33.88 -25.07
CA GLY A 27 16.83 -35.25 -25.06
C GLY A 27 17.91 -35.47 -23.98
N PRO A 28 18.32 -36.74 -23.75
CA PRO A 28 18.96 -37.16 -22.51
C PRO A 28 20.49 -37.08 -22.56
N SER A 29 21.10 -36.77 -21.43
CA SER A 29 22.54 -36.91 -21.20
C SER A 29 22.78 -37.93 -20.09
N SER A 30 23.32 -39.07 -20.51
CA SER A 30 23.91 -40.12 -19.69
C SER A 30 25.20 -39.65 -19.01
N VAL A 31 25.38 -39.98 -17.72
CA VAL A 31 26.70 -40.23 -17.15
C VAL A 31 26.63 -41.47 -16.26
N THR A 32 27.63 -42.32 -16.49
CA THR A 32 27.81 -43.70 -16.08
C THR A 32 28.60 -43.83 -14.77
N ALA A 33 28.56 -45.05 -14.23
CA ALA A 33 29.48 -45.71 -13.29
C ALA A 33 29.09 -45.63 -11.80
N SER A 34 29.12 -46.71 -11.01
CA SER A 34 29.40 -48.15 -11.25
C SER A 34 29.26 -48.90 -9.92
N THR A 35 28.74 -50.14 -9.97
CA THR A 35 28.98 -51.30 -9.05
C THR A 35 28.58 -51.15 -7.56
N GLN A 36 27.99 -52.13 -6.85
CA GLN A 36 28.15 -53.59 -6.92
C GLN A 36 27.00 -54.30 -6.15
N HIS A 37 26.79 -55.57 -6.51
CA HIS A 37 25.99 -56.65 -5.91
C HIS A 37 25.57 -56.57 -4.43
N HIS A 38 24.34 -57.01 -4.11
CA HIS A 38 24.12 -58.33 -3.50
C HIS A 38 22.65 -58.78 -3.51
N ASP A 39 22.55 -60.09 -3.68
CA ASP A 39 21.41 -60.98 -3.87
C ASP A 39 20.66 -61.26 -2.55
N ALA A 40 19.33 -61.35 -2.59
CA ALA A 40 18.54 -62.06 -1.57
C ALA A 40 17.10 -62.29 -2.07
N THR A 41 16.87 -63.50 -2.57
CA THR A 41 15.56 -64.08 -2.84
C THR A 41 14.87 -64.43 -1.52
N ILE A 42 13.65 -63.94 -1.28
CA ILE A 42 12.76 -64.45 -0.22
C ILE A 42 11.39 -64.79 -0.81
N THR A 43 11.10 -66.09 -0.75
CA THR A 43 9.86 -66.77 -1.10
C THR A 43 8.70 -66.33 -0.20
N ALA A 44 7.56 -65.94 -0.78
CA ALA A 44 6.30 -65.73 -0.06
C ALA A 44 5.27 -66.79 -0.49
N PRO A 45 4.48 -67.37 0.44
CA PRO A 45 3.52 -68.42 0.13
C PRO A 45 2.18 -67.85 -0.37
N ALA A 46 1.49 -68.65 -1.17
CA ALA A 46 0.16 -68.41 -1.68
C ALA A 46 -0.89 -68.44 -0.55
N SER A 47 -1.83 -67.49 -0.56
CA SER A 47 -3.08 -67.56 0.20
C SER A 47 -4.21 -66.89 -0.58
N THR A 48 -5.13 -67.74 -1.05
CA THR A 48 -6.57 -67.57 -1.30
C THR A 48 -7.14 -66.16 -1.52
N ALA A 49 -7.67 -65.95 -2.73
CA ALA A 49 -8.54 -64.83 -3.10
C ALA A 49 -9.98 -65.04 -2.58
N GLU A 50 -10.51 -64.03 -1.88
CA GLU A 50 -11.95 -63.81 -1.65
C GLU A 50 -12.44 -62.64 -2.53
N PRO A 51 -13.73 -62.60 -2.91
CA PRO A 51 -14.21 -61.70 -3.96
C PRO A 51 -14.31 -60.25 -3.46
N MET A 52 -13.93 -59.30 -4.33
CA MET A 52 -14.11 -57.87 -4.13
C MET A 52 -15.59 -57.53 -3.89
N ALA A 53 -15.90 -57.11 -2.67
CA ALA A 53 -17.09 -56.30 -2.42
C ALA A 53 -16.91 -54.96 -3.15
N THR A 54 -17.86 -54.64 -4.02
CA THR A 54 -17.93 -53.37 -4.75
C THR A 54 -18.14 -52.26 -3.73
N VAL A 55 -17.11 -51.44 -3.52
CA VAL A 55 -17.20 -50.24 -2.68
C VAL A 55 -18.21 -49.29 -3.34
N PRO A 56 -19.32 -48.92 -2.69
CA PRO A 56 -20.22 -47.90 -3.22
C PRO A 56 -19.46 -46.57 -3.30
N PRO A 57 -19.71 -45.72 -4.31
CA PRO A 57 -19.09 -44.41 -4.38
C PRO A 57 -19.34 -43.67 -3.06
N PRO A 58 -18.36 -42.90 -2.55
CA PRO A 58 -18.54 -42.16 -1.32
C PRO A 58 -19.80 -41.31 -1.49
N ALA A 59 -20.77 -41.51 -0.59
CA ALA A 59 -21.92 -40.65 -0.51
C ALA A 59 -21.39 -39.22 -0.36
N THR A 60 -21.60 -38.40 -1.38
CA THR A 60 -21.41 -36.96 -1.31
C THR A 60 -22.37 -36.46 -0.23
N THR A 61 -21.87 -36.32 0.99
CA THR A 61 -22.55 -35.58 2.04
C THR A 61 -22.83 -34.20 1.47
N PRO A 62 -24.09 -33.72 1.45
CA PRO A 62 -24.35 -32.36 1.04
C PRO A 62 -23.55 -31.45 1.97
N GLU A 63 -22.66 -30.64 1.38
CA GLU A 63 -21.94 -29.57 2.07
C GLU A 63 -22.94 -28.79 2.94
N PRO A 64 -22.61 -28.45 4.19
CA PRO A 64 -23.50 -27.67 5.03
C PRO A 64 -23.76 -26.34 4.32
N SER A 65 -25.02 -26.11 3.95
CA SER A 65 -25.47 -24.84 3.38
C SER A 65 -25.08 -23.73 4.35
N CYS A 66 -24.11 -22.89 3.97
CA CYS A 66 -23.70 -21.73 4.74
C CYS A 66 -24.65 -20.56 4.52
N GLY A 67 -24.72 -19.64 5.48
CA GLY A 67 -25.72 -18.59 5.50
C GLY A 67 -26.85 -18.86 6.50
N GLY A 68 -27.90 -18.05 6.46
CA GLY A 68 -29.02 -18.15 7.39
C GLY A 68 -29.75 -16.82 7.60
N SER A 69 -30.71 -16.82 8.53
CA SER A 69 -31.36 -15.58 8.99
C SER A 69 -30.82 -15.21 10.36
N LEU A 70 -30.32 -13.98 10.49
CA LEU A 70 -29.80 -13.42 11.73
C LEU A 70 -30.79 -12.38 12.25
N GLN A 71 -31.29 -12.59 13.47
CA GLN A 71 -32.26 -11.72 14.11
C GLN A 71 -31.73 -11.28 15.47
N GLY A 72 -31.98 -10.02 15.82
CA GLY A 72 -31.58 -9.45 17.10
C GLY A 72 -30.77 -8.17 16.94
N PRO A 73 -30.43 -7.49 18.04
CA PRO A 73 -29.73 -6.22 18.01
C PRO A 73 -28.25 -6.36 17.65
N GLU A 74 -27.64 -7.54 17.76
CA GLU A 74 -26.23 -7.78 17.42
C GLU A 74 -26.04 -9.22 16.92
N GLY A 75 -24.95 -9.46 16.19
CA GLY A 75 -24.52 -10.81 15.83
C GLY A 75 -23.28 -10.83 14.94
N SER A 76 -22.78 -12.03 14.65
CA SER A 76 -21.59 -12.22 13.82
C SER A 76 -21.82 -13.25 12.72
N LEU A 77 -21.08 -13.13 11.64
CA LEU A 77 -21.06 -14.06 10.51
C LEU A 77 -19.65 -14.22 9.96
N SER A 78 -19.34 -15.38 9.39
CA SER A 78 -18.02 -15.66 8.83
C SER A 78 -18.12 -16.57 7.61
N SER A 79 -17.08 -16.58 6.78
CA SER A 79 -16.93 -17.57 5.72
C SER A 79 -16.90 -19.00 6.30
N PRO A 80 -17.27 -20.02 5.50
CA PRO A 80 -17.23 -21.40 5.98
C PRO A 80 -15.81 -21.80 6.37
N ARG A 81 -15.69 -22.50 7.50
CA ARG A 81 -14.44 -23.00 8.09
C ARG A 81 -13.46 -21.96 8.60
N TYR A 82 -13.79 -20.67 8.61
CA TYR A 82 -12.93 -19.64 9.18
C TYR A 82 -12.46 -20.02 10.60
N PRO A 83 -11.16 -19.88 10.95
CA PRO A 83 -10.09 -19.21 10.20
C PRO A 83 -9.38 -20.10 9.15
N ALA A 84 -9.83 -21.33 8.92
CA ALA A 84 -9.30 -22.16 7.84
C ALA A 84 -9.86 -21.73 6.46
N PRO A 85 -9.16 -22.04 5.36
CA PRO A 85 -9.55 -21.62 4.02
C PRO A 85 -10.98 -22.02 3.61
N TYR A 86 -11.69 -21.08 2.98
CA TYR A 86 -13.06 -21.30 2.51
C TYR A 86 -13.11 -22.25 1.29
N PRO A 87 -14.24 -22.96 1.07
CA PRO A 87 -14.35 -23.90 -0.05
C PRO A 87 -14.48 -23.21 -1.41
N PRO A 88 -14.01 -23.84 -2.51
CA PRO A 88 -14.40 -23.43 -3.86
C PRO A 88 -15.91 -23.60 -4.09
N ASN A 89 -16.46 -22.87 -5.06
CA ASN A 89 -17.84 -22.93 -5.54
C ASN A 89 -18.87 -22.73 -4.43
N THR A 90 -18.54 -21.87 -3.47
CA THR A 90 -19.36 -21.59 -2.30
C THR A 90 -20.33 -20.46 -2.58
N LEU A 91 -21.58 -20.62 -2.13
CA LEU A 91 -22.57 -19.56 -2.07
C LEU A 91 -23.18 -19.52 -0.67
N CYS A 92 -22.86 -18.49 0.10
CA CYS A 92 -23.48 -18.24 1.40
C CYS A 92 -24.37 -17.00 1.33
N ILE A 93 -25.57 -17.08 1.91
CA ILE A 93 -26.50 -15.95 1.94
C ILE A 93 -26.98 -15.74 3.38
N TRP A 94 -26.62 -14.62 3.98
CA TRP A 94 -27.14 -14.17 5.27
C TRP A 94 -28.20 -13.09 5.08
N ARG A 95 -29.29 -13.19 5.83
CA ARG A 95 -30.36 -12.19 5.90
C ARG A 95 -30.42 -11.65 7.32
N ILE A 96 -29.94 -10.44 7.51
CA ILE A 96 -29.90 -9.76 8.80
C ILE A 96 -31.15 -8.91 8.95
N GLN A 97 -31.83 -9.06 10.07
CA GLN A 97 -33.03 -8.33 10.44
C GLN A 97 -32.88 -7.76 11.86
N VAL A 98 -32.94 -6.45 11.97
CA VAL A 98 -33.03 -5.74 13.26
C VAL A 98 -34.45 -5.18 13.46
N GLU A 99 -34.72 -4.61 14.63
CA GLU A 99 -36.04 -4.04 14.96
C GLU A 99 -36.45 -2.93 13.96
N ASP A 100 -37.76 -2.77 13.76
CA ASP A 100 -38.30 -1.73 12.89
C ASP A 100 -37.93 -0.33 13.41
N GLY A 101 -37.48 0.54 12.51
CA GLY A 101 -37.01 1.89 12.85
C GLY A 101 -35.55 1.98 13.26
N LEU A 102 -34.81 0.86 13.29
CA LEU A 102 -33.36 0.83 13.46
C LEU A 102 -32.64 0.62 12.11
N ALA A 103 -31.38 1.01 12.05
CA ALA A 103 -30.45 0.70 10.97
C ALA A 103 -29.43 -0.35 11.41
N ILE A 104 -28.81 -1.03 10.45
CA ILE A 104 -27.74 -2.01 10.68
C ILE A 104 -26.38 -1.34 10.41
N GLN A 105 -25.49 -1.41 11.39
CA GLN A 105 -24.06 -1.13 11.25
C GLN A 105 -23.30 -2.46 11.15
N LEU A 106 -22.61 -2.69 10.04
CA LEU A 106 -21.83 -3.91 9.76
C LEU A 106 -20.34 -3.57 9.69
N LYS A 107 -19.53 -4.30 10.47
CA LYS A 107 -18.07 -4.24 10.43
C LYS A 107 -17.52 -5.58 9.99
N ILE A 108 -16.76 -5.61 8.89
CA ILE A 108 -15.94 -6.77 8.53
C ILE A 108 -14.64 -6.64 9.31
N GLU A 109 -14.36 -7.58 10.21
CA GLU A 109 -13.20 -7.52 11.11
C GLU A 109 -11.92 -8.05 10.45
N SER A 110 -12.07 -9.01 9.56
CA SER A 110 -10.99 -9.62 8.78
C SER A 110 -11.56 -10.02 7.43
N LEU A 111 -10.84 -9.69 6.37
CA LEU A 111 -11.13 -10.10 4.99
C LEU A 111 -9.84 -10.66 4.40
N SER A 112 -9.91 -11.85 3.83
CA SER A 112 -8.84 -12.47 3.05
C SER A 112 -9.49 -13.37 2.01
N LEU A 113 -9.73 -12.79 0.84
CA LEU A 113 -10.36 -13.40 -0.32
C LEU A 113 -9.45 -13.23 -1.54
N GLU A 114 -9.65 -14.05 -2.57
CA GLU A 114 -8.96 -13.84 -3.84
C GLU A 114 -9.26 -12.45 -4.42
N GLY A 115 -8.23 -11.60 -4.50
CA GLY A 115 -8.34 -10.21 -4.92
C GLY A 115 -8.20 -10.05 -6.44
N THR A 116 -9.12 -9.32 -7.05
CA THR A 116 -8.97 -8.80 -8.41
C THR A 116 -9.46 -7.36 -8.46
N ARG A 117 -8.99 -6.56 -9.44
CA ARG A 117 -9.37 -5.14 -9.62
C ARG A 117 -10.88 -4.87 -9.60
N TRP A 118 -11.70 -5.87 -9.93
CA TRP A 118 -13.17 -5.74 -10.01
C TRP A 118 -13.92 -6.77 -9.17
N CYS A 119 -13.23 -7.53 -8.31
CA CYS A 119 -13.79 -8.60 -7.50
C CYS A 119 -14.69 -9.55 -8.31
N LEU A 120 -14.17 -10.11 -9.42
CA LEU A 120 -14.98 -10.92 -10.34
C LEU A 120 -15.16 -12.37 -9.90
N PHE A 121 -14.21 -12.90 -9.14
CA PHE A 121 -14.20 -14.29 -8.67
C PHE A 121 -14.79 -14.34 -7.26
N ASP A 122 -13.93 -14.40 -6.25
CA ASP A 122 -14.31 -14.46 -4.85
C ASP A 122 -14.70 -13.08 -4.33
N ARG A 123 -15.89 -12.96 -3.75
CA ARG A 123 -16.39 -11.68 -3.26
C ARG A 123 -17.48 -11.79 -2.23
N VAL A 124 -17.59 -10.75 -1.41
CA VAL A 124 -18.74 -10.45 -0.56
C VAL A 124 -19.55 -9.32 -1.20
N GLU A 125 -20.85 -9.52 -1.34
CA GLU A 125 -21.80 -8.54 -1.86
C GLU A 125 -22.80 -8.14 -0.77
N LEU A 126 -23.08 -6.85 -0.67
CA LEU A 126 -24.09 -6.32 0.25
C LEU A 126 -25.28 -5.77 -0.52
N TYR A 127 -26.48 -6.19 -0.11
CA TYR A 127 -27.74 -5.69 -0.66
C TYR A 127 -28.63 -5.20 0.47
N GLU A 128 -28.94 -3.92 0.40
CA GLU A 128 -29.90 -3.31 1.30
C GLU A 128 -31.34 -3.58 0.81
N GLU A 129 -32.16 -4.21 1.64
CA GLU A 129 -33.57 -4.44 1.29
C GLU A 129 -34.40 -3.25 1.77
N LEU A 130 -34.43 -2.18 0.97
CA LEU A 130 -35.21 -0.98 1.25
C LEU A 130 -36.69 -1.34 1.43
N GLY A 131 -37.22 -1.06 2.63
CA GLY A 131 -38.65 -1.13 2.91
C GLY A 131 -39.40 -0.12 2.04
N ALA A 132 -39.93 -0.60 0.91
CA ALA A 132 -40.92 0.04 0.04
C ALA A 132 -40.83 1.58 -0.11
N ALA A 133 -39.93 2.06 -1.00
CA ALA A 133 -40.17 3.16 -1.97
C ALA A 133 -38.85 3.78 -2.45
N SER A 134 -38.08 3.06 -3.27
CA SER A 134 -37.24 3.70 -4.31
C SER A 134 -36.77 2.61 -5.28
N GLY A 135 -37.47 2.53 -6.42
CA GLY A 135 -36.97 1.78 -7.57
C GLY A 135 -35.87 2.60 -8.23
N SER A 136 -34.62 2.39 -7.85
CA SER A 136 -33.47 2.76 -8.67
C SER A 136 -32.85 1.47 -9.24
N PRO A 137 -32.86 1.27 -10.58
CA PRO A 137 -32.30 0.08 -11.22
C PRO A 137 -30.78 -0.10 -11.10
N TRP A 138 -30.08 0.83 -10.43
CA TRP A 138 -28.62 0.80 -10.23
C TRP A 138 -28.23 1.29 -8.82
N GLY A 139 -28.98 0.90 -7.78
CA GLY A 139 -28.55 1.08 -6.39
C GLY A 139 -27.34 0.18 -6.10
N GLY A 140 -26.15 0.77 -6.12
CA GLY A 140 -24.85 0.09 -6.20
C GLY A 140 -24.69 -1.06 -5.21
N THR A 141 -24.46 -2.25 -5.74
CA THR A 141 -24.00 -3.40 -4.96
C THR A 141 -22.56 -3.16 -4.55
N SER A 142 -22.29 -2.92 -3.26
CA SER A 142 -20.91 -2.90 -2.77
C SER A 142 -20.35 -4.32 -2.80
N ARG A 143 -19.27 -4.51 -3.57
CA ARG A 143 -18.55 -5.78 -3.75
C ARG A 143 -17.18 -5.65 -3.12
N PHE A 144 -16.77 -6.65 -2.34
CA PHE A 144 -15.52 -6.64 -1.61
C PHE A 144 -14.76 -7.95 -1.82
N CYS A 145 -13.44 -7.86 -2.03
CA CYS A 145 -12.50 -8.97 -2.20
C CYS A 145 -11.10 -8.52 -1.79
N GLY A 146 -10.11 -9.42 -1.85
CA GLY A 146 -8.74 -9.14 -1.41
C GLY A 146 -8.56 -9.32 0.10
N ASP A 147 -7.47 -8.77 0.62
CA ASP A 147 -7.04 -8.95 2.02
C ASP A 147 -7.32 -7.72 2.92
N VAL A 148 -8.13 -6.77 2.43
CA VAL A 148 -8.46 -5.53 3.13
C VAL A 148 -9.95 -5.49 3.42
N ALA A 149 -10.32 -5.46 4.70
CA ALA A 149 -11.72 -5.32 5.09
C ALA A 149 -12.23 -3.90 4.77
N PRO A 150 -13.43 -3.75 4.18
CA PRO A 150 -13.96 -2.43 3.86
C PRO A 150 -14.31 -1.62 5.11
N PRO A 151 -14.51 -0.30 4.96
CA PRO A 151 -15.03 0.54 6.04
C PRO A 151 -16.34 0.01 6.61
N THR A 152 -16.64 0.44 7.84
CA THR A 152 -17.89 0.07 8.50
C THR A 152 -19.09 0.57 7.68
N ILE A 153 -20.00 -0.34 7.34
CA ILE A 153 -21.17 -0.05 6.52
C ILE A 153 -22.36 0.27 7.40
N ASN A 154 -22.93 1.45 7.25
CA ASN A 154 -24.20 1.84 7.85
C ASN A 154 -25.31 1.76 6.81
N THR A 155 -26.32 0.95 7.09
CA THR A 155 -27.52 0.85 6.24
C THR A 155 -28.53 1.96 6.58
N ASN A 156 -29.46 2.23 5.67
CA ASN A 156 -30.62 3.10 5.87
C ASN A 156 -31.89 2.32 6.22
N SER A 157 -31.81 1.01 6.38
CA SER A 157 -32.92 0.10 6.60
C SER A 157 -32.59 -0.90 7.71
N ASN A 158 -33.61 -1.58 8.19
CA ASN A 158 -33.48 -2.62 9.18
C ASN A 158 -33.19 -4.02 8.58
N ARG A 159 -32.87 -4.08 7.27
CA ARG A 159 -32.73 -5.32 6.50
C ARG A 159 -31.50 -5.28 5.62
N LEU A 160 -30.54 -6.17 5.90
CA LEU A 160 -29.31 -6.30 5.12
C LEU A 160 -29.14 -7.75 4.66
N ARG A 161 -28.84 -7.93 3.38
CA ARG A 161 -28.49 -9.23 2.81
C ARG A 161 -27.00 -9.24 2.45
N VAL A 162 -26.28 -10.17 3.06
CA VAL A 162 -24.84 -10.41 2.81
C VAL A 162 -24.72 -11.68 1.97
N ILE A 163 -24.05 -11.60 0.83
CA ILE A 163 -23.84 -12.74 -0.08
C ILE A 163 -22.34 -12.96 -0.25
N PHE A 164 -21.86 -14.17 0.06
CA PHE A 164 -20.49 -14.58 -0.25
C PHE A 164 -20.50 -15.56 -1.42
N VAL A 165 -19.66 -15.31 -2.42
CA VAL A 165 -19.49 -16.15 -3.60
C VAL A 165 -18.01 -16.50 -3.73
N SER A 166 -17.69 -17.78 -3.96
CA SER A 166 -16.37 -18.21 -4.41
C SER A 166 -16.42 -18.98 -5.74
N ASP A 167 -15.31 -18.99 -6.46
CA ASP A 167 -15.15 -19.67 -7.74
C ASP A 167 -14.52 -21.08 -7.59
N ASN A 168 -14.00 -21.67 -8.66
CA ASN A 168 -13.47 -23.04 -8.64
C ASN A 168 -12.06 -23.18 -8.01
N SER A 169 -11.49 -22.10 -7.47
CA SER A 169 -10.17 -22.05 -6.80
C SER A 169 -10.23 -22.40 -5.32
N VAL A 170 -9.13 -22.94 -4.78
CA VAL A 170 -8.99 -23.01 -3.31
C VAL A 170 -8.75 -21.60 -2.77
N GLY A 171 -9.65 -21.14 -1.90
CA GLY A 171 -9.66 -19.78 -1.38
C GLY A 171 -8.60 -19.46 -0.33
N ALA A 172 -8.52 -18.19 0.04
CA ALA A 172 -7.73 -17.70 1.18
C ALA A 172 -8.46 -17.95 2.53
N LEU A 173 -8.02 -17.32 3.63
CA LEU A 173 -8.55 -17.60 4.98
C LEU A 173 -10.03 -17.26 5.15
N GLY A 174 -10.57 -16.36 4.32
CA GLY A 174 -11.96 -15.95 4.32
C GLY A 174 -12.21 -14.69 5.12
N PHE A 175 -13.36 -14.59 5.79
CA PHE A 175 -13.73 -13.36 6.47
C PHE A 175 -14.55 -13.59 7.74
N THR A 176 -14.50 -12.63 8.64
CA THR A 176 -15.41 -12.50 9.79
C THR A 176 -16.01 -11.09 9.83
N ALA A 177 -17.27 -10.99 10.20
CA ALA A 177 -17.97 -9.73 10.33
C ALA A 177 -18.90 -9.75 11.55
N HIS A 178 -19.06 -8.58 12.16
CA HIS A 178 -19.96 -8.33 13.28
C HIS A 178 -20.92 -7.21 12.91
N TYR A 179 -22.20 -7.35 13.28
CA TYR A 179 -23.21 -6.33 13.07
C TYR A 179 -23.88 -5.94 14.39
N ARG A 180 -24.36 -4.69 14.44
CA ARG A 180 -25.22 -4.18 15.50
C ARG A 180 -26.31 -3.27 14.96
N ALA A 181 -27.40 -3.15 15.71
CA ALA A 181 -28.49 -2.24 15.46
C ALA A 181 -28.15 -0.85 16.00
N ILE A 182 -28.41 0.18 15.21
CA ILE A 182 -28.16 1.59 15.54
C ILE A 182 -29.43 2.42 15.27
N LEU A 183 -29.60 3.53 15.97
CA LEU A 183 -30.68 4.47 15.67
C LEU A 183 -30.36 5.19 14.34
N PRO A 184 -31.35 5.50 13.49
CA PRO A 184 -31.14 6.27 12.25
C PRO A 184 -30.64 7.70 12.51
N SER A 185 -30.86 8.23 13.71
CA SER A 185 -30.30 9.51 14.19
C SER A 185 -28.86 9.39 14.70
N ASP A 186 -28.45 8.18 15.10
CA ASP A 186 -27.07 7.83 15.46
C ASP A 186 -26.31 7.40 14.21
N LYS A 187 -26.51 8.10 13.09
CA LYS A 187 -25.61 8.00 11.94
C LYS A 187 -24.26 8.56 12.37
N SER A 188 -23.51 7.72 13.06
CA SER A 188 -22.08 7.90 13.23
C SER A 188 -21.46 7.90 11.84
N CYS A 189 -20.47 8.76 11.64
CA CYS A 189 -19.67 8.69 10.43
C CYS A 189 -18.96 7.33 10.30
N ALA A 190 -18.30 7.12 9.17
CA ALA A 190 -17.36 6.02 9.07
C ALA A 190 -16.29 6.14 10.17
N TRP A 191 -15.61 5.05 10.49
CA TRP A 191 -14.67 5.00 11.63
C TRP A 191 -13.39 5.84 11.39
N ASP A 192 -13.17 6.23 10.14
CA ASP A 192 -12.15 7.12 9.57
C ASP A 192 -12.66 8.54 9.28
N GLU A 193 -13.90 8.83 9.70
CA GLU A 193 -14.54 10.13 9.62
C GLU A 193 -14.96 10.65 10.99
N PHE A 194 -14.84 11.96 11.18
CA PHE A 194 -15.30 12.69 12.34
C PHE A 194 -16.67 13.29 12.06
N PHE A 195 -17.57 13.11 13.03
CA PHE A 195 -18.92 13.64 13.00
C PHE A 195 -18.92 15.03 13.62
N CYS A 196 -19.10 16.05 12.78
CA CYS A 196 -19.33 17.41 13.24
C CYS A 196 -20.61 17.47 14.09
N ASP A 197 -20.70 18.37 15.06
CA ASP A 197 -21.88 18.49 15.94
C ASP A 197 -23.17 18.86 15.15
N GLN A 198 -23.03 19.47 13.96
CA GLN A 198 -24.12 19.76 13.01
C GLN A 198 -24.42 18.62 12.02
N GLY A 199 -23.75 17.47 12.14
CA GLY A 199 -24.06 16.25 11.40
C GLY A 199 -23.38 16.08 10.04
N LEU A 200 -22.30 16.83 9.79
CA LEU A 200 -21.41 16.64 8.64
C LEU A 200 -20.34 15.60 9.00
N CYS A 201 -20.03 14.69 8.08
CA CYS A 201 -18.88 13.80 8.20
C CYS A 201 -17.70 14.39 7.43
N ILE A 202 -16.58 14.55 8.12
CA ILE A 202 -15.29 14.96 7.54
C ILE A 202 -14.26 13.88 7.82
N HIS A 203 -13.18 13.81 7.04
CA HIS A 203 -12.15 12.81 7.27
C HIS A 203 -11.43 13.05 8.61
N LEU A 204 -10.98 12.00 9.30
CA LEU A 204 -10.19 12.13 10.54
C LEU A 204 -8.94 12.99 10.39
N GLY A 205 -8.38 13.11 9.18
CA GLY A 205 -7.24 13.97 8.87
C GLY A 205 -7.54 15.47 8.83
N LEU A 206 -8.81 15.85 8.89
CA LEU A 206 -9.32 17.24 8.91
C LEU A 206 -9.80 17.64 10.31
N VAL A 207 -9.39 16.90 11.35
CA VAL A 207 -9.78 17.12 12.74
C VAL A 207 -8.53 17.55 13.50
N CYS A 208 -8.60 18.65 14.23
CA CYS A 208 -7.46 19.24 14.91
C CYS A 208 -6.28 19.56 13.96
N ASP A 209 -6.56 19.91 12.71
CA ASP A 209 -5.57 20.28 11.69
C ASP A 209 -5.32 21.80 11.63
N GLY A 210 -6.04 22.56 12.45
CA GLY A 210 -5.94 24.02 12.56
C GLY A 210 -6.80 24.78 11.55
N PHE A 211 -7.58 24.08 10.71
CA PHE A 211 -8.58 24.64 9.81
C PHE A 211 -10.00 24.39 10.36
N HIS A 212 -10.99 25.10 9.81
CA HIS A 212 -12.39 24.96 10.23
C HIS A 212 -13.16 24.28 9.09
N ASP A 213 -13.02 22.96 9.02
CA ASP A 213 -13.63 22.08 8.04
C ASP A 213 -15.06 21.71 8.45
N CYS A 214 -15.31 21.61 9.75
CA CYS A 214 -16.68 21.64 10.26
C CYS A 214 -17.25 23.06 10.24
N THR A 215 -18.49 23.21 9.77
CA THR A 215 -19.20 24.52 9.75
C THR A 215 -19.40 25.11 11.14
N ASP A 216 -19.45 24.26 12.17
CA ASP A 216 -19.58 24.61 13.58
C ASP A 216 -18.25 24.61 14.35
N LYS A 217 -17.13 24.30 13.68
CA LYS A 217 -15.78 24.24 14.22
C LYS A 217 -15.56 23.12 15.26
N SER A 218 -16.43 22.10 15.27
CA SER A 218 -16.31 20.99 16.23
C SER A 218 -15.08 20.11 15.99
N ASP A 219 -14.56 20.10 14.77
CA ASP A 219 -13.30 19.49 14.36
C ASP A 219 -12.08 20.05 15.11
N GLU A 220 -12.13 21.31 15.50
CA GLU A 220 -11.08 21.99 16.27
C GLU A 220 -11.41 22.09 17.78
N ALA A 221 -12.52 21.49 18.20
CA ALA A 221 -12.95 21.54 19.58
C ALA A 221 -12.32 20.39 20.39
N ASN A 222 -11.71 20.72 21.53
CA ASN A 222 -11.25 19.74 22.53
C ASN A 222 -10.12 18.79 22.05
N CYS A 223 -9.11 19.34 21.36
CA CYS A 223 -7.87 18.63 21.03
C CYS A 223 -7.04 18.36 22.30
N SER A 224 -7.43 17.33 23.06
CA SER A 224 -6.79 16.87 24.29
C SER A 224 -5.78 15.75 24.00
N SER A 225 -4.83 15.96 23.08
CA SER A 225 -3.67 15.10 22.80
C SER A 225 -3.96 13.57 22.80
N ARG A 226 -4.43 12.97 21.68
CA ARG A 226 -4.26 11.53 21.33
C ARG A 226 -5.09 11.13 20.09
N HIS A 227 -4.52 11.29 18.90
CA HIS A 227 -4.29 10.13 18.04
C HIS A 227 -2.79 9.87 18.08
N LYS A 228 -2.35 8.62 18.00
CA LYS A 228 -0.91 8.33 17.91
C LYS A 228 -0.50 8.66 16.48
N GLU A 229 -0.40 9.96 16.22
CA GLU A 229 0.15 10.56 15.02
C GLU A 229 1.47 9.85 14.70
N CYS A 230 1.54 9.27 13.52
CA CYS A 230 2.83 9.05 12.90
C CYS A 230 3.29 10.41 12.36
N GLY A 231 4.56 10.74 12.55
CA GLY A 231 5.01 12.11 12.31
C GLY A 231 5.67 12.75 13.51
N GLY A 232 5.71 14.07 13.49
CA GLY A 232 6.17 14.93 14.57
C GLY A 232 7.23 15.94 14.14
N SER A 233 7.58 16.82 15.07
CA SER A 233 8.63 17.82 14.89
C SER A 233 10.01 17.19 15.06
N LEU A 234 10.87 17.36 14.06
CA LEU A 234 12.23 16.87 13.99
C LEU A 234 13.18 18.06 14.00
N THR A 235 13.84 18.32 15.14
CA THR A 235 14.63 19.56 15.34
C THR A 235 16.14 19.35 15.42
N ASN A 236 16.59 18.09 15.33
CA ASN A 236 18.02 17.77 15.40
C ASN A 236 18.71 18.13 14.08
N LEU A 237 20.04 18.21 14.08
CA LEU A 237 20.80 18.41 12.84
C LEU A 237 20.79 17.16 11.94
N GLU A 238 20.55 15.98 12.50
CA GLU A 238 20.38 14.74 11.77
C GLU A 238 19.24 13.93 12.41
N GLY A 239 18.56 13.13 11.60
CA GLY A 239 17.55 12.23 12.12
C GLY A 239 17.03 11.26 11.08
N GLN A 240 16.15 10.37 11.53
CA GLN A 240 15.56 9.31 10.73
C GLN A 240 14.10 9.14 11.07
N PHE A 241 13.31 8.74 10.09
CA PHE A 241 11.88 8.46 10.24
C PHE A 241 11.43 7.45 9.18
N SER A 242 10.27 6.85 9.40
CA SER A 242 9.71 5.85 8.49
C SER A 242 8.19 5.89 8.53
N THR A 243 7.58 5.26 7.54
CA THR A 243 6.16 4.88 7.63
C THR A 243 5.91 4.03 8.89
N PRO A 244 4.66 4.01 9.40
CA PRO A 244 4.29 3.12 10.50
C PRO A 244 4.53 1.66 10.11
N SER A 245 4.89 0.82 11.08
CA SER A 245 5.11 -0.62 10.91
C SER A 245 6.30 -1.04 10.04
N HIS A 246 7.04 -0.11 9.43
CA HIS A 246 8.22 -0.42 8.62
C HIS A 246 9.21 -1.34 9.37
N PRO A 247 9.69 -2.45 8.77
CA PRO A 247 9.64 -2.80 7.34
C PRO A 247 8.41 -3.61 6.90
N GLN A 248 7.39 -3.75 7.74
CA GLN A 248 6.11 -4.35 7.32
C GLN A 248 5.26 -3.32 6.59
N PRO A 249 4.27 -3.76 5.79
CA PRO A 249 3.38 -2.85 5.11
C PRO A 249 2.74 -1.81 6.02
N TYR A 250 2.65 -0.57 5.54
CA TYR A 250 2.02 0.50 6.30
C TYR A 250 0.52 0.21 6.47
N PRO A 251 -0.09 0.65 7.59
CA PRO A 251 -1.54 0.60 7.72
C PRO A 251 -2.20 1.48 6.63
N HIS A 252 -3.44 1.18 6.26
CA HIS A 252 -4.23 2.03 5.36
C HIS A 252 -4.66 3.33 6.05
N GLN A 253 -5.12 4.30 5.26
CA GLN A 253 -5.71 5.57 5.74
C GLN A 253 -4.78 6.31 6.71
N GLN A 254 -3.49 6.31 6.40
CA GLN A 254 -2.48 6.98 7.22
C GLN A 254 -2.29 8.41 6.73
N LEU A 255 -2.17 9.31 7.70
CA LEU A 255 -1.72 10.67 7.48
C LEU A 255 -0.55 10.90 8.44
N CYS A 256 0.66 10.89 7.91
CA CYS A 256 1.85 11.19 8.71
C CYS A 256 2.46 12.51 8.26
N LEU A 257 2.72 13.41 9.22
CA LEU A 257 3.33 14.70 8.95
C LEU A 257 4.60 14.86 9.78
N TRP A 258 5.74 14.93 9.11
CA TRP A 258 7.01 15.27 9.72
C TRP A 258 7.40 16.69 9.36
N GLN A 259 7.66 17.50 10.38
CA GLN A 259 8.18 18.85 10.20
C GLN A 259 9.64 18.87 10.64
N ILE A 260 10.55 19.01 9.69
CA ILE A 260 11.99 19.09 9.94
C ILE A 260 12.35 20.58 10.06
N ALA A 261 12.82 21.00 11.23
CA ALA A 261 13.18 22.38 11.51
C ALA A 261 14.60 22.44 12.09
N VAL A 262 15.57 22.85 11.28
CA VAL A 262 16.98 22.96 11.67
C VAL A 262 17.33 24.41 12.01
N PRO A 263 18.48 24.70 12.66
CA PRO A 263 18.88 26.07 12.94
C PRO A 263 18.98 26.93 11.68
N VAL A 264 18.60 28.20 11.80
CA VAL A 264 18.75 29.18 10.72
C VAL A 264 20.20 29.21 10.21
N GLY A 265 20.36 29.38 8.89
CA GLY A 265 21.67 29.26 8.24
C GLY A 265 22.01 27.83 7.79
N HIS A 266 21.14 26.85 8.01
CA HIS A 266 21.24 25.51 7.43
C HIS A 266 20.16 25.27 6.36
N VAL A 267 20.46 24.33 5.47
CA VAL A 267 19.51 23.65 4.57
C VAL A 267 19.42 22.17 4.95
N ILE A 268 18.36 21.49 4.54
CA ILE A 268 18.06 20.11 4.90
C ILE A 268 18.24 19.25 3.64
N ASP A 269 19.09 18.24 3.71
CA ASP A 269 19.12 17.14 2.73
C ASP A 269 18.27 15.99 3.25
N LEU A 270 17.26 15.58 2.50
CA LEU A 270 16.42 14.42 2.76
C LEU A 270 16.77 13.29 1.78
N GLN A 271 16.99 12.10 2.32
CA GLN A 271 17.29 10.89 1.55
C GLN A 271 16.39 9.73 1.98
N PHE A 272 15.72 9.11 1.00
CA PHE A 272 15.04 7.83 1.17
C PHE A 272 16.03 6.68 0.92
N HIS A 273 16.00 5.64 1.75
CA HIS A 273 16.85 4.44 1.58
C HIS A 273 16.05 3.23 1.10
N ASN A 274 14.78 3.16 1.46
CA ASN A 274 13.82 2.19 0.98
C ASN A 274 12.53 2.93 0.62
N PHE A 275 11.87 2.52 -0.46
CA PHE A 275 10.66 3.17 -0.96
C PHE A 275 9.80 2.18 -1.74
N SER A 276 8.64 1.84 -1.19
CA SER A 276 7.62 1.02 -1.81
C SER A 276 6.24 1.49 -1.35
N LEU A 277 5.55 2.24 -2.21
CA LEU A 277 4.16 2.68 -2.04
C LEU A 277 3.31 2.14 -3.19
N GLU A 278 1.98 2.17 -3.07
CA GLU A 278 1.09 1.84 -4.19
C GLU A 278 1.44 2.67 -5.43
N TRP A 279 1.54 2.01 -6.58
CA TRP A 279 1.87 2.69 -7.84
C TRP A 279 0.62 3.17 -8.57
N GLN A 280 0.61 4.45 -8.94
CA GLN A 280 -0.38 5.05 -9.83
C GLN A 280 0.29 6.14 -10.68
N GLU A 281 -0.25 6.39 -11.88
CA GLU A 281 0.32 7.30 -12.89
C GLU A 281 0.56 8.74 -12.38
N ASP A 282 -0.31 9.24 -11.50
CA ASP A 282 -0.29 10.59 -10.91
C ASP A 282 -0.08 10.57 -9.37
N CYS A 283 0.29 9.42 -8.80
CA CYS A 283 0.41 9.18 -7.36
C CYS A 283 -0.82 9.60 -6.52
N THR A 284 -2.05 9.38 -7.02
CA THR A 284 -3.30 9.82 -6.38
C THR A 284 -3.79 8.94 -5.24
N PHE A 285 -3.31 7.70 -5.13
CA PHE A 285 -3.63 6.77 -4.04
C PHE A 285 -2.67 7.01 -2.88
N ASP A 286 -1.63 6.20 -2.77
CA ASP A 286 -0.59 6.37 -1.76
C ASP A 286 0.55 7.24 -2.29
N PHE A 287 0.97 8.20 -1.48
CA PHE A 287 2.06 9.09 -1.86
C PHE A 287 2.79 9.67 -0.66
N VAL A 288 4.03 10.08 -0.94
CA VAL A 288 4.74 11.05 -0.09
C VAL A 288 4.93 12.35 -0.86
N GLU A 289 4.58 13.46 -0.23
CA GLU A 289 4.88 14.81 -0.68
C GLU A 289 5.95 15.42 0.21
N VAL A 290 6.86 16.17 -0.42
CA VAL A 290 7.92 16.89 0.28
C VAL A 290 7.80 18.37 -0.08
N HIS A 291 7.73 19.22 0.94
CA HIS A 291 7.53 20.66 0.82
C HIS A 291 8.72 21.42 1.38
N ASP A 292 9.13 22.47 0.67
CA ASP A 292 10.24 23.38 0.99
C ASP A 292 9.86 24.49 1.98
N SER A 293 8.86 24.24 2.83
CA SER A 293 8.38 25.21 3.80
C SER A 293 7.70 24.52 4.97
N ALA A 294 7.27 25.32 5.96
CA ALA A 294 6.38 24.84 7.00
C ALA A 294 4.96 24.71 6.43
N GLY A 295 4.46 23.48 6.29
CA GLY A 295 3.12 23.18 5.79
C GLY A 295 3.12 22.48 4.44
N THR A 296 1.95 22.39 3.82
CA THR A 296 1.69 21.59 2.61
C THR A 296 1.28 22.46 1.41
N ASP A 297 1.72 23.72 1.40
CA ASP A 297 1.41 24.65 0.31
C ASP A 297 1.97 24.16 -1.03
N ALA A 298 1.12 24.14 -2.06
CA ALA A 298 1.48 23.69 -3.41
C ALA A 298 2.64 24.47 -4.03
N SER A 299 2.82 25.75 -3.67
CA SER A 299 3.95 26.57 -4.16
C SER A 299 5.32 26.14 -3.60
N SER A 300 5.32 25.33 -2.55
CA SER A 300 6.53 24.81 -1.91
C SER A 300 6.80 23.34 -2.22
N LEU A 301 5.97 22.69 -3.05
CA LEU A 301 6.10 21.27 -3.36
C LEU A 301 7.42 20.99 -4.11
N LEU A 302 8.33 20.24 -3.48
CA LEU A 302 9.55 19.72 -4.08
C LEU A 302 9.29 18.47 -4.92
N GLY A 303 8.28 17.69 -4.55
CA GLY A 303 7.84 16.54 -5.34
C GLY A 303 6.81 15.68 -4.62
N ARG A 304 6.08 14.91 -5.42
CA ARG A 304 5.15 13.86 -5.00
C ARG A 304 5.64 12.54 -5.56
N PHE A 305 5.72 11.51 -4.72
CA PHE A 305 6.32 10.23 -5.08
C PHE A 305 5.46 9.05 -4.62
N CYS A 306 5.43 8.00 -5.44
CA CYS A 306 4.74 6.73 -5.18
C CYS A 306 5.40 5.60 -5.98
N GLY A 307 4.93 4.36 -5.82
CA GLY A 307 5.54 3.18 -6.43
C GLY A 307 6.83 2.73 -5.74
N SER A 308 7.68 2.02 -6.48
CA SER A 308 8.92 1.40 -5.97
C SER A 308 10.21 2.09 -6.41
N GLN A 309 10.11 3.19 -7.15
CA GLN A 309 11.29 3.96 -7.56
C GLN A 309 11.74 4.85 -6.40
N LEU A 310 13.01 4.71 -5.99
CA LEU A 310 13.59 5.58 -4.98
C LEU A 310 13.55 7.05 -5.42
N PRO A 311 12.98 7.96 -4.61
CA PRO A 311 13.07 9.39 -4.86
C PRO A 311 14.52 9.88 -4.85
N PRO A 312 14.85 10.94 -5.62
CA PRO A 312 16.16 11.58 -5.54
C PRO A 312 16.37 12.21 -4.15
N ILE A 313 17.62 12.57 -3.84
CA ILE A 313 17.91 13.40 -2.67
C ILE A 313 17.26 14.76 -2.87
N LEU A 314 16.48 15.21 -1.88
CA LEU A 314 15.79 16.50 -1.92
C LEU A 314 16.48 17.45 -0.95
N THR A 315 16.83 18.64 -1.42
CA THR A 315 17.45 19.68 -0.60
C THR A 315 16.50 20.87 -0.46
N SER A 316 16.24 21.32 0.77
CA SER A 316 15.44 22.52 1.02
C SER A 316 16.21 23.80 0.64
N SER A 317 15.49 24.86 0.32
CA SER A 317 16.06 26.21 0.14
C SER A 317 16.29 26.93 1.47
N ARG A 318 15.65 26.47 2.55
CA ARG A 318 15.71 27.09 3.90
C ARG A 318 15.85 26.03 4.99
N HIS A 319 15.70 26.49 6.23
CA HIS A 319 15.88 25.71 7.45
C HIS A 319 14.64 24.89 7.87
N VAL A 320 13.59 24.84 7.05
CA VAL A 320 12.37 24.08 7.34
C VAL A 320 11.94 23.29 6.10
N MET A 321 11.56 22.03 6.32
CA MET A 321 11.01 21.12 5.31
C MET A 321 9.87 20.31 5.93
N THR A 322 8.77 20.13 5.21
CA THR A 322 7.64 19.28 5.62
C THR A 322 7.57 18.04 4.73
N VAL A 323 7.39 16.86 5.34
CA VAL A 323 7.17 15.59 4.65
C VAL A 323 5.78 15.08 5.04
N LEU A 324 4.93 14.90 4.05
CA LEU A 324 3.56 14.39 4.18
C LEU A 324 3.48 13.01 3.56
N PHE A 325 3.10 12.00 4.33
CA PHE A 325 2.74 10.69 3.79
C PHE A 325 1.23 10.50 3.93
N MET A 326 0.59 10.16 2.82
CA MET A 326 -0.83 9.83 2.76
C MET A 326 -0.98 8.43 2.15
N ALA A 327 -1.75 7.58 2.84
CA ALA A 327 -2.18 6.29 2.31
C ALA A 327 -3.70 6.27 2.22
N ASP A 328 -4.25 5.70 1.16
CA ASP A 328 -5.68 5.52 0.96
C ASP A 328 -6.20 4.24 1.66
N GLU A 329 -7.44 3.85 1.37
CA GLU A 329 -8.06 2.64 1.93
C GLU A 329 -7.65 1.33 1.22
N GLY A 330 -6.83 1.43 0.18
CA GLY A 330 -6.57 0.41 -0.84
C GLY A 330 -5.33 -0.43 -0.57
N VAL A 331 -4.41 -0.47 -1.53
CA VAL A 331 -3.26 -1.39 -1.48
C VAL A 331 -2.18 -0.80 -0.58
N ALA A 332 -1.60 -1.59 0.32
CA ALA A 332 -0.44 -1.17 1.09
C ALA A 332 0.81 -1.97 0.73
N GLU A 333 1.92 -1.27 0.65
CA GLU A 333 3.26 -1.82 0.37
C GLU A 333 4.18 -1.62 1.60
N ASP A 334 5.43 -2.07 1.54
CA ASP A 334 6.40 -2.04 2.67
C ASP A 334 6.76 -0.64 3.22
N GLY A 335 6.33 0.42 2.53
CA GLY A 335 6.49 1.80 2.95
C GLY A 335 7.87 2.37 2.65
N PHE A 336 8.36 3.26 3.52
CA PHE A 336 9.66 3.87 3.33
C PHE A 336 10.41 4.11 4.65
N PHE A 337 11.73 4.20 4.53
CA PHE A 337 12.64 4.69 5.57
C PHE A 337 13.50 5.81 5.00
N ALA A 338 13.57 6.93 5.72
CA ALA A 338 14.28 8.12 5.31
C ALA A 338 15.17 8.68 6.42
N THR A 339 16.23 9.35 6.01
CA THR A 339 17.12 10.11 6.89
C THR A 339 17.26 11.53 6.37
N TYR A 340 17.44 12.48 7.29
CA TYR A 340 17.76 13.85 6.94
C TYR A 340 19.04 14.32 7.64
N ARG A 341 19.75 15.26 7.02
CA ARG A 341 20.86 16.00 7.62
C ARG A 341 20.79 17.49 7.31
N ALA A 342 21.20 18.30 8.27
CA ALA A 342 21.39 19.72 8.12
C ALA A 342 22.77 19.98 7.52
N ARG A 343 22.83 20.76 6.44
CA ARG A 343 24.07 21.31 5.88
C ARG A 343 24.11 22.80 6.11
N ASN A 344 25.26 23.32 6.52
CA ASN A 344 25.43 24.75 6.70
C ASN A 344 25.31 25.43 5.32
N ALA A 345 24.31 26.29 5.15
CA ALA A 345 24.03 26.99 3.89
C ALA A 345 25.14 27.98 3.51
N THR A 346 26.01 28.33 4.46
CA THR A 346 27.22 29.14 4.23
C THR A 346 28.47 28.32 3.95
N GLU A 347 28.44 27.01 4.15
CA GLU A 347 29.55 26.13 3.73
C GLU A 347 29.40 25.82 2.24
N LYS A 348 30.09 26.60 1.41
CA LYS A 348 30.31 26.28 0.00
C LYS A 348 31.21 25.03 -0.06
N THR A 349 30.63 23.84 0.05
CA THR A 349 31.38 22.60 -0.20
C THR A 349 31.54 22.44 -1.70
N CYS A 350 32.77 22.53 -2.18
CA CYS A 350 33.11 22.36 -3.58
C CYS A 350 32.76 20.96 -4.08
N SER A 351 32.46 20.84 -5.38
CA SER A 351 32.23 19.55 -6.05
C SER A 351 33.41 18.60 -5.81
N PRO A 352 33.24 17.27 -5.87
CA PRO A 352 34.37 16.32 -5.87
C PRO A 352 35.42 16.58 -6.98
N SER A 353 35.03 17.29 -8.05
CA SER A 353 35.90 17.74 -9.14
C SER A 353 36.62 19.06 -8.87
N GLU A 354 36.35 19.70 -7.74
CA GLU A 354 36.84 21.02 -7.37
C GLU A 354 37.69 20.95 -6.09
N PHE A 355 38.57 21.92 -5.93
CA PHE A 355 39.39 22.18 -4.77
C PHE A 355 38.82 23.37 -3.99
N SER A 356 38.74 23.21 -2.67
CA SER A 356 38.31 24.27 -1.77
C SER A 356 39.51 25.11 -1.37
N CYS A 357 39.55 26.35 -1.84
CA CYS A 357 40.48 27.37 -1.38
C CYS A 357 40.27 27.64 0.13
N SER A 358 41.30 28.14 0.81
CA SER A 358 41.24 28.41 2.26
C SER A 358 40.28 29.55 2.63
N ASN A 359 39.97 30.42 1.66
CA ASN A 359 38.94 31.45 1.75
C ASN A 359 37.50 30.95 1.44
N GLY A 360 37.33 29.65 1.14
CA GLY A 360 36.04 29.04 0.83
C GLY A 360 35.59 29.15 -0.63
N GLU A 361 36.43 29.67 -1.54
CA GLU A 361 36.18 29.60 -2.98
C GLU A 361 36.44 28.19 -3.53
N CYS A 362 35.79 27.87 -4.65
CA CYS A 362 35.93 26.59 -5.32
C CYS A 362 36.62 26.78 -6.66
N GLN A 363 37.75 26.10 -6.85
CA GLN A 363 38.47 26.08 -8.12
C GLN A 363 38.50 24.68 -8.69
N ALA A 364 38.62 24.55 -10.00
CA ALA A 364 38.70 23.24 -10.64
C ALA A 364 40.00 22.51 -10.20
N ARG A 365 39.95 21.20 -9.97
CA ARG A 365 41.11 20.44 -9.46
C ARG A 365 42.31 20.48 -10.40
N GLU A 366 42.10 20.69 -11.69
CA GLU A 366 43.13 20.85 -12.71
C GLU A 366 43.95 22.16 -12.57
N LEU A 367 43.45 23.12 -11.80
CA LEU A 367 44.12 24.40 -11.51
C LEU A 367 44.92 24.35 -10.19
N VAL A 368 44.92 23.21 -9.50
CA VAL A 368 45.71 23.03 -8.27
C VAL A 368 47.13 22.64 -8.65
N CYS A 369 48.12 23.36 -8.14
CA CYS A 369 49.54 23.08 -8.38
C CYS A 369 49.95 23.23 -9.86
N ASP A 370 49.37 24.19 -10.58
CA ASP A 370 49.67 24.49 -11.98
C ASP A 370 50.69 25.65 -12.14
N GLY A 371 51.05 26.29 -11.03
CA GLY A 371 52.01 27.39 -10.96
C GLY A 371 51.38 28.78 -11.03
N TRP A 372 50.05 28.88 -11.06
CA TRP A 372 49.29 30.13 -10.97
C TRP A 372 48.53 30.22 -9.65
N HIS A 373 48.27 31.43 -9.17
CA HIS A 373 47.43 31.65 -7.98
C HIS A 373 45.98 31.86 -8.44
N ASP A 374 45.25 30.77 -8.69
CA ASP A 374 43.83 30.78 -9.04
C ASP A 374 42.94 30.94 -7.81
N CYS A 375 43.39 30.49 -6.64
CA CYS A 375 42.79 30.95 -5.40
C CYS A 375 43.27 32.38 -5.08
N LEU A 376 42.35 33.27 -4.69
CA LEU A 376 42.66 34.64 -4.26
C LEU A 376 43.68 34.72 -3.11
N ASP A 377 43.76 33.66 -2.30
CA ASP A 377 44.71 33.50 -1.20
C ASP A 377 45.94 32.64 -1.55
N GLY A 378 46.05 32.17 -2.80
CA GLY A 378 47.12 31.30 -3.31
C GLY A 378 47.11 29.89 -2.71
N SER A 379 46.01 29.46 -2.11
CA SER A 379 45.95 28.19 -1.39
C SER A 379 46.00 26.92 -2.25
N ASP A 380 45.72 27.07 -3.52
CA ASP A 380 45.89 26.08 -4.59
C ASP A 380 47.35 25.71 -4.87
N GLU A 381 48.30 26.55 -4.49
CA GLU A 381 49.75 26.34 -4.71
C GLU A 381 50.52 25.94 -3.43
N PHE A 382 49.82 25.77 -2.30
CA PHE A 382 50.45 25.32 -1.07
C PHE A 382 50.50 23.79 -0.99
N ASN A 383 51.69 23.27 -0.63
CA ASN A 383 51.93 21.84 -0.37
C ASN A 383 51.87 20.93 -1.61
N CYS A 384 52.25 21.45 -2.77
CA CYS A 384 52.44 20.66 -3.97
C CYS A 384 53.72 19.82 -3.88
N THR A 385 53.60 18.54 -3.52
CA THR A 385 54.77 17.67 -3.29
C THR A 385 55.41 17.14 -4.57
N ASN A 386 54.88 17.42 -5.76
CA ASN A 386 55.43 17.01 -7.05
C ASN A 386 54.91 17.88 -8.22
N VAL A 387 55.41 19.11 -8.36
CA VAL A 387 55.23 19.89 -9.60
C VAL A 387 56.58 20.06 -10.25
N SER A 388 56.77 19.41 -11.38
CA SER A 388 57.82 19.80 -12.33
C SER A 388 57.41 21.15 -12.94
N PRO A 389 58.22 22.20 -12.83
CA PRO A 389 57.85 23.52 -13.34
C PRO A 389 57.63 23.48 -14.86
N PRO A 390 56.68 24.27 -15.40
CA PRO A 390 56.49 24.35 -16.84
C PRO A 390 57.77 24.90 -17.50
N SER A 391 58.18 24.23 -18.57
CA SER A 391 59.29 24.68 -19.42
C SER A 391 58.90 26.02 -20.04
N PHE A 392 59.56 27.10 -19.62
CA PHE A 392 59.57 28.35 -20.38
C PHE A 392 60.30 28.10 -21.70
N GLY A 393 59.55 28.03 -22.80
CA GLY A 393 60.08 28.15 -24.15
C GLY A 393 60.35 29.63 -24.44
N GLU A 394 61.58 29.94 -24.85
CA GLU A 394 62.00 31.24 -25.40
C GLU A 394 61.27 31.61 -26.69
#